data_AF-A0AAW9EAQ9-F1
#
_entry.id   AF-A0AAW9EAQ9-F1
#
_cell.length_a   1.000
_cell.length_b   1.000
_cell.length_c   1.000
_cell.angle_alpha   90.00
_cell.angle_beta   90.00
_cell.angle_gamma   90.00
#
_symmetry.space_group_name_H-M   'P 1'
#
loop_
_entity.id
_entity.type
_entity.pdbx_description
1 polymer ?
#
loop_
_entity_poly.entity_id
_entity_poly.type
_entity_poly.pdbx_seq_one_letter_code
_entity_poly.pdbx_strand_id
1 'polypeptide(L)'
;VYKRQVIYGNPDLKPEKSVTEEIGIIWDNRDNLTASLTIYNTDFKDKITEVRRCDSRSDKAPGMRDCTLADGVGNSGDPYDFVSDRTNVDKANMRGVEVTANWIISPEWN
;
A
#
# COMPACT_ATOMS: atom_id res chain seq x y z
N VAL A 1 -12.34 10.80 25.44
CA VAL A 1 -11.48 9.61 25.61
C VAL A 1 -10.40 9.66 24.54
N TYR A 2 -9.15 9.90 24.92
CA TYR A 2 -8.05 9.90 23.95
C TYR A 2 -7.72 8.45 23.57
N LYS A 3 -7.69 8.16 22.27
CA LYS A 3 -7.28 6.84 21.76
C LYS A 3 -5.78 6.67 22.03
N ARG A 4 -5.41 5.60 22.73
CA ARG A 4 -4.01 5.28 23.09
C ARG A 4 -3.53 4.21 22.13
N GLN A 5 -2.74 4.58 21.13
CA GLN A 5 -2.35 3.67 20.05
C GLN A 5 -0.88 3.87 19.75
N VAL A 6 -0.19 2.80 19.40
CA VAL A 6 1.22 2.87 19.00
C VAL A 6 1.51 1.90 17.87
N ILE A 7 2.40 2.33 16.98
CA ILE A 7 3.02 1.48 15.96
C ILE A 7 4.51 1.47 16.29
N TYR A 8 5.04 0.30 16.64
CA TYR A 8 6.46 0.17 16.89
C TYR A 8 7.24 0.11 15.57
N GLY A 9 8.34 0.86 15.54
CA GLY A 9 9.35 0.69 14.50
C GLY A 9 10.02 -0.67 14.64
N ASN A 10 10.58 -1.16 13.55
CA ASN A 10 11.32 -2.41 13.52
C ASN A 10 12.71 -2.13 12.89
N PRO A 11 13.81 -2.27 13.66
CA PRO A 11 15.16 -2.01 13.16
C PRO A 11 15.64 -3.07 12.17
N ASP A 12 15.01 -4.24 12.13
CA ASP A 12 15.36 -5.35 11.24
C ASP A 12 14.69 -5.22 9.85
N LEU A 13 14.00 -4.10 9.60
CA LEU A 13 13.37 -3.85 8.31
C LEU A 13 14.41 -3.76 7.20
N LYS A 14 14.11 -4.46 6.11
CA LYS A 14 14.82 -4.33 4.84
C LYS A 14 14.16 -3.24 4.00
N PRO A 15 14.91 -2.52 3.17
CA PRO A 15 14.33 -1.63 2.16
C PRO A 15 13.41 -2.42 1.23
N GLU A 16 12.25 -1.84 0.89
CA GLU A 16 11.38 -2.39 -0.15
C GLU A 16 12.10 -2.36 -1.50
N LYS A 17 11.93 -3.43 -2.31
CA LYS A 17 12.58 -3.56 -3.61
C LYS A 17 11.56 -3.86 -4.68
N SER A 18 11.72 -3.23 -5.84
CA SER A 18 10.91 -3.53 -7.01
C SER A 18 11.79 -3.63 -8.27
N VAL A 19 11.42 -4.56 -9.15
CA VAL A 19 11.92 -4.61 -10.53
C VAL A 19 10.71 -4.53 -11.42
N THR A 20 10.68 -3.54 -12.29
CA THR A 20 9.58 -3.31 -13.25
C THR A 20 10.14 -3.41 -14.66
N GLU A 21 9.45 -4.19 -15.49
CA GLU A 21 9.67 -4.31 -16.91
C GLU A 21 8.43 -3.79 -17.64
N GLU A 22 8.61 -2.90 -18.60
CA GLU A 22 7.51 -2.30 -19.36
C GLU A 22 7.82 -2.25 -20.85
N ILE A 23 6.78 -2.45 -21.67
CA ILE A 23 6.83 -2.25 -23.12
C ILE A 23 5.64 -1.38 -23.50
N GLY A 24 5.93 -0.24 -24.13
CA GLY A 24 4.93 0.73 -24.58
C GLY A 24 4.95 0.91 -26.10
N ILE A 25 3.76 1.00 -26.69
CA ILE A 25 3.56 1.45 -28.06
C ILE A 25 2.74 2.73 -28.01
N ILE A 26 3.20 3.76 -28.74
CA ILE A 26 2.50 5.03 -28.90
C ILE A 26 2.22 5.21 -30.39
N TRP A 27 0.98 5.58 -30.70
CA TRP A 27 0.52 5.89 -32.04
C TRP A 27 -0.05 7.31 -32.10
N ASP A 28 0.25 8.00 -33.18
CA ASP A 28 -0.18 9.37 -33.45
C ASP A 28 -0.44 9.51 -34.96
N ASN A 29 -1.68 9.84 -35.35
CA ASN A 29 -2.00 10.12 -36.77
C ASN A 29 -1.63 11.52 -37.23
N ARG A 30 -1.10 12.38 -36.34
CA ARG A 30 -0.77 13.79 -36.57
C ARG A 30 -1.98 14.65 -36.92
N ASP A 31 -3.16 14.22 -36.51
CA ASP A 31 -4.41 14.95 -36.71
C ASP A 31 -5.19 14.97 -35.40
N ASN A 32 -6.13 14.05 -35.23
CA ASN A 32 -7.13 14.11 -34.18
C ASN A 32 -7.06 12.97 -33.18
N LEU A 33 -6.16 11.99 -33.35
CA LEU A 33 -6.10 10.82 -32.48
C LEU A 33 -4.66 10.48 -32.08
N THR A 34 -4.43 10.41 -30.77
CA THR A 34 -3.22 9.84 -30.16
C THR A 34 -3.65 8.70 -29.25
N ALA A 35 -2.99 7.56 -29.34
CA ALA A 35 -3.27 6.41 -28.49
C ALA A 35 -1.97 5.79 -27.99
N SER A 36 -2.00 5.22 -26.80
CA SER A 36 -0.90 4.43 -26.26
C SER A 36 -1.41 3.15 -25.61
N LEU A 37 -0.57 2.13 -25.69
CA LEU A 37 -0.76 0.85 -25.05
C LEU A 37 0.55 0.48 -24.36
N THR A 38 0.50 0.30 -23.05
CA THR A 38 1.64 -0.14 -22.25
C THR A 38 1.29 -1.46 -21.58
N ILE A 39 2.20 -2.42 -21.62
CA ILE A 39 2.14 -3.63 -20.80
C ILE A 39 3.26 -3.58 -19.78
N TYR A 40 2.99 -4.01 -18.55
CA TYR A 40 3.98 -4.00 -17.48
C TYR A 40 3.96 -5.28 -16.65
N ASN A 41 5.13 -5.62 -16.10
CA ASN A 41 5.36 -6.70 -15.16
C ASN A 41 6.28 -6.18 -14.03
N THR A 42 5.77 -6.14 -12.82
CA THR A 42 6.47 -5.63 -11.63
C THR A 42 6.56 -6.71 -10.57
N ASP A 43 7.78 -7.07 -10.20
CA ASP A 43 8.08 -7.93 -9.07
C ASP A 43 8.46 -7.06 -7.87
N PHE A 44 7.67 -7.15 -6.80
CA PHE A 44 7.88 -6.42 -5.55
C PHE A 44 8.34 -7.39 -4.44
N LYS A 45 9.34 -6.99 -3.66
CA LYS A 45 9.88 -7.76 -2.54
C LYS A 45 10.03 -6.88 -1.30
N ASP A 46 10.03 -7.55 -0.15
CA ASP A 46 10.27 -6.94 1.15
C ASP A 46 9.27 -5.81 1.47
N LYS A 47 7.98 -5.97 1.13
CA LYS A 47 6.98 -4.92 1.34
C LYS A 47 6.77 -4.64 2.81
N ILE A 48 6.94 -3.40 3.25
CA ILE A 48 6.73 -3.02 4.64
C ILE A 48 5.22 -2.90 4.87
N THR A 49 4.68 -3.75 5.74
CA THR A 49 3.28 -3.67 6.18
C THR A 49 3.19 -3.49 7.69
N GLU A 50 2.03 -3.00 8.11
CA GLU A 50 1.65 -2.95 9.52
C GLU A 50 0.88 -4.22 9.89
N VAL A 51 1.33 -4.93 10.91
CA VAL A 51 0.64 -6.11 11.46
C VAL A 51 0.18 -5.81 12.88
N ARG A 52 -1.10 -6.10 13.14
CA ARG A 52 -1.71 -5.91 14.47
C ARG A 52 -1.17 -6.96 15.44
N ARG A 53 -0.52 -6.52 16.52
CA ARG A 53 -0.03 -7.37 17.61
C ARG A 53 -1.13 -7.66 18.64
N CYS A 54 -1.90 -6.64 19.01
CA CYS A 54 -3.00 -6.73 19.96
C CYS A 54 -4.00 -5.57 19.74
N ASP A 55 -5.24 -5.77 20.17
CA ASP A 55 -6.32 -4.78 20.09
C ASP A 55 -7.33 -5.02 21.21
N SER A 56 -7.51 -4.05 22.10
CA SER A 56 -8.45 -4.12 23.23
C SER A 56 -9.81 -3.49 22.93
N ARG A 57 -10.03 -3.01 21.71
CA ARG A 57 -11.29 -2.36 21.33
C ARG A 57 -12.38 -3.39 21.11
N SER A 58 -13.65 -2.96 21.27
CA SER A 58 -14.81 -3.82 21.08
C SER A 58 -15.01 -4.28 19.64
N ASP A 59 -14.45 -3.56 18.66
CA ASP A 59 -14.49 -3.83 17.23
C ASP A 59 -13.25 -4.58 16.70
N LYS A 60 -12.47 -5.21 17.59
CA LYS A 60 -11.26 -5.96 17.21
C LYS A 60 -11.57 -7.16 16.32
N ALA A 61 -10.59 -7.53 15.48
CA ALA A 61 -10.67 -8.72 14.64
C ALA A 61 -10.87 -10.01 15.49
N PRO A 62 -11.61 -11.01 14.99
CA PRO A 62 -11.80 -12.28 15.70
C PRO A 62 -10.47 -12.94 16.06
N GLY A 63 -10.35 -13.42 17.30
CA GLY A 63 -9.13 -14.06 17.80
C GLY A 63 -8.00 -13.09 18.18
N MET A 64 -8.19 -11.78 18.02
CA MET A 64 -7.22 -10.78 18.49
C MET A 64 -7.26 -10.67 20.01
N ARG A 65 -6.09 -10.77 20.66
CA ARG A 65 -5.96 -10.60 22.10
C ARG A 65 -6.00 -9.12 22.49
N ASP A 66 -6.40 -8.88 23.73
CA ASP A 66 -6.28 -7.56 24.35
C ASP A 66 -4.79 -7.21 24.57
N CYS A 67 -4.51 -5.93 24.50
CA CYS A 67 -3.21 -5.38 24.85
C CYS A 67 -3.03 -5.33 26.37
N THR A 68 -1.81 -5.61 26.80
CA THR A 68 -1.42 -5.66 28.20
C THR A 68 -0.31 -4.66 28.48
N LEU A 69 0.05 -4.46 29.76
CA LEU A 69 1.18 -3.58 30.13
C LEU A 69 2.51 -4.04 29.51
N ALA A 70 2.65 -5.34 29.18
CA ALA A 70 3.82 -5.88 28.51
C ALA A 70 3.96 -5.40 27.06
N ASP A 71 2.86 -4.95 26.45
CA ASP A 71 2.85 -4.41 25.08
C ASP A 71 3.19 -2.91 25.02
N GLY A 72 3.27 -2.26 26.18
CA GLY A 72 3.53 -0.83 26.30
C GLY A 72 2.46 -0.08 27.09
N VAL A 73 2.82 1.12 27.53
CA VAL A 73 2.01 1.93 28.44
C VAL A 73 1.82 3.32 27.83
N GLY A 74 0.56 3.75 27.76
CA GLY A 74 0.22 5.11 27.32
C GLY A 74 0.45 6.15 28.42
N ASN A 75 0.27 7.43 28.10
CA ASN A 75 0.52 8.54 29.03
C ASN A 75 -0.30 8.49 30.33
N SER A 76 -1.36 7.68 30.41
CA SER A 76 -2.18 7.51 31.61
C SER A 76 -1.71 6.38 32.56
N GLY A 77 -0.68 5.61 32.19
CA GLY A 77 -0.25 4.44 32.96
C GLY A 77 -0.98 3.14 32.59
N ASP A 78 -2.00 3.23 31.72
CA ASP A 78 -2.74 2.07 31.21
C ASP A 78 -2.10 1.47 29.95
N PRO A 79 -2.41 0.20 29.62
CA PRO A 79 -2.07 -0.39 28.33
C PRO A 79 -2.62 0.43 27.15
N TYR A 80 -1.97 0.33 26.00
CA TYR A 80 -2.51 0.83 24.74
C TYR A 80 -3.81 0.13 24.34
N ASP A 81 -4.69 0.83 23.63
CA ASP A 81 -5.93 0.28 23.07
C ASP A 81 -5.65 -0.62 21.85
N PHE A 82 -4.58 -0.35 21.09
CA PHE A 82 -4.01 -1.32 20.16
C PHE A 82 -2.51 -1.06 19.95
N VAL A 83 -1.79 -2.12 19.58
CA VAL A 83 -0.36 -2.08 19.22
C VAL A 83 -0.15 -2.77 17.88
N SER A 84 0.58 -2.13 16.98
CA SER A 84 1.01 -2.73 15.71
C SER A 84 2.52 -2.70 15.54
N ASP A 85 3.03 -3.64 14.73
CA ASP A 85 4.43 -3.71 14.33
C ASP A 85 4.58 -3.49 12.83
N ARG A 86 5.75 -2.99 12.42
CA ARG A 86 6.15 -2.99 11.01
C ARG A 86 6.96 -4.23 10.67
N THR A 87 6.61 -4.90 9.58
CA THR A 87 7.35 -6.07 9.09
C THR A 87 7.42 -6.07 7.56
N ASN A 88 8.50 -6.64 7.00
CA ASN A 88 8.55 -6.93 5.58
C ASN A 88 7.70 -8.18 5.30
N VAL A 89 6.61 -8.03 4.54
CA VAL A 89 5.83 -9.14 4.00
C VAL A 89 6.39 -9.62 2.67
N ASP A 90 5.96 -10.83 2.33
CA ASP A 90 6.45 -11.63 1.22
C ASP A 90 6.18 -10.96 -0.15
N LYS A 91 6.68 -11.61 -1.19
CA LYS A 91 6.72 -11.08 -2.56
C LYS A 91 5.32 -10.86 -3.13
N ALA A 92 5.17 -9.79 -3.91
CA ALA A 92 3.98 -9.53 -4.71
C ALA A 92 4.39 -9.36 -6.18
N ASN A 93 3.57 -9.87 -7.10
CA ASN A 93 3.76 -9.66 -8.53
C ASN A 93 2.56 -8.88 -9.06
N MET A 94 2.81 -7.79 -9.77
CA MET A 94 1.77 -6.96 -10.41
C MET A 94 1.98 -7.02 -11.92
N ARG A 95 0.92 -7.32 -12.66
CA ARG A 95 0.94 -7.41 -14.12
C ARG A 95 -0.28 -6.71 -14.65
N GLY A 96 -0.11 -5.91 -15.69
CA GLY A 96 -1.21 -5.16 -16.22
C GLY A 96 -0.97 -4.59 -17.60
N VAL A 97 -2.04 -3.96 -18.07
CA VAL A 97 -2.11 -3.27 -19.35
C VAL A 97 -2.70 -1.90 -19.07
N GLU A 98 -2.07 -0.87 -19.61
CA GLU A 98 -2.54 0.51 -19.56
C GLU A 98 -2.83 0.97 -20.98
N VAL A 99 -4.00 1.58 -21.17
CA VAL A 99 -4.44 2.11 -22.46
C VAL A 99 -4.80 3.56 -22.26
N THR A 100 -4.25 4.44 -23.09
CA THR A 100 -4.63 5.85 -23.14
C THR A 100 -5.05 6.20 -24.55
N ALA A 101 -6.12 7.00 -24.70
CA ALA A 101 -6.55 7.52 -25.99
C ALA A 101 -7.00 8.98 -25.81
N ASN A 102 -6.50 9.85 -26.67
CA ASN A 102 -6.96 11.23 -26.82
C ASN A 102 -7.53 11.36 -28.24
N TRP A 103 -8.81 11.68 -28.35
CA TRP A 103 -9.50 11.80 -29.62
C TRP A 103 -10.32 13.10 -29.69
N ILE A 104 -9.98 13.97 -30.64
CA ILE A 104 -10.76 15.14 -30.99
C ILE A 104 -11.83 14.72 -32.00
N ILE A 105 -13.05 14.45 -31.50
CA ILE A 105 -14.18 13.96 -32.30
C ILE A 105 -14.78 15.08 -33.16
N SER A 106 -14.75 16.33 -32.66
CA SER A 106 -15.20 17.52 -33.40
C SER A 106 -14.32 18.73 -33.06
N PRO A 107 -14.00 19.61 -34.02
CA PRO A 107 -13.20 20.83 -33.79
C PRO A 107 -13.79 21.80 -32.76
N GLU A 108 -15.08 21.67 -32.46
CA GLU A 108 -15.84 22.52 -31.53
C GLU A 108 -15.75 22.08 -30.05
N TRP A 109 -15.02 21.00 -29.73
CA TRP A 109 -14.85 20.43 -28.37
C TRP A 109 -13.39 20.52 -27.88
N ASN A 110 -12.68 21.58 -28.26
CA ASN A 110 -11.35 21.91 -27.74
C ASN A 110 -11.46 23.03 -26.69
#